data_AF-A0A7C6T7D1-F1
#
_entry.id   AF-A0A7C6T7D1-F1
#
_cell.length_a   1.000
_cell.length_b   1.000
_cell.length_c   1.000
_cell.angle_alpha   90.00
_cell.angle_beta   90.00
_cell.angle_gamma   90.00
#
_symmetry.space_group_name_H-M   'P 1'
#
loop_
_entity.id
_entity.type
_entity.pdbx_description
1 polymer ?
#
loop_
_entity_poly.entity_id
_entity_poly.type
_entity_poly.pdbx_seq_one_letter_code
_entity_poly.pdbx_strand_id
1 'polypeptide(L)' 'MQYSDLRDFIRGLEQRGELKRIQVPISPILEMTEICDRTLRKAGPA' A
#
# COMPACT_ATOMS: atom_id res chain seq x y z
N MET A 1 18.34 -3.20 -2.40
CA MET A 1 17.64 -4.27 -1.67
C MET A 1 17.32 -5.36 -2.66
N GLN A 2 17.85 -6.55 -2.42
CA GLN A 2 17.49 -7.73 -3.19
C GLN A 2 16.40 -8.43 -2.39
N TYR A 3 15.14 -8.10 -2.67
CA TYR A 3 14.01 -8.80 -2.07
C TYR A 3 13.91 -10.19 -2.70
N SER A 4 13.69 -11.21 -1.88
CA SER A 4 13.58 -12.59 -2.38
C SER A 4 12.26 -12.84 -3.10
N ASP A 5 11.21 -12.13 -2.70
CA ASP A 5 9.88 -12.21 -3.27
C ASP A 5 9.04 -10.95 -2.95
N LEU A 6 7.79 -10.93 -3.42
CA LEU A 6 6.86 -9.83 -3.19
C LEU A 6 6.48 -9.66 -1.71
N ARG A 7 6.40 -10.73 -0.93
CA ARG A 7 6.03 -10.65 0.49
C ARG A 7 7.17 -10.04 1.30
N ASP A 8 8.41 -10.37 0.95
CA ASP A 8 9.61 -9.76 1.51
C ASP A 8 9.68 -8.27 1.19
N PHE A 9 9.36 -7.88 -0.05
CA PHE A 9 9.20 -6.47 -0.43
C PHE A 9 8.15 -5.74 0.42
N ILE A 10 6.94 -6.31 0.55
CA ILE A 10 5.84 -5.73 1.33
C ILE A 10 6.24 -5.57 2.80
N ARG A 11 6.89 -6.57 3.40
CA ARG A 11 7.41 -6.48 4.77
C ARG A 11 8.45 -5.36 4.90
N GLY A 12 9.33 -5.21 3.91
CA GLY A 12 10.30 -4.12 3.87
C GLY A 12 9.65 -2.74 3.86
N LEU A 13 8.55 -2.57 3.11
CA LEU A 13 7.76 -1.32 3.13
C LEU A 13 7.11 -1.07 4.50
N GLU A 14 6.51 -2.10 5.10
CA GLU A 14 5.86 -2.02 6.41
C GLU A 14 6.85 -1.63 7.52
N GLN A 15 8.04 -2.22 7.54
CA GLN A 15 9.10 -1.89 8.50
C GLN A 15 9.60 -0.44 8.38
N ARG A 16 9.52 0.14 7.18
CA ARG A 16 9.94 1.53 6.92
C ARG A 16 8.84 2.55 7.17
N GLY A 17 7.61 2.11 7.46
CA GLY A 17 6.45 2.98 7.53
C GLY A 17 5.94 3.45 6.16
N GLU A 18 6.42 2.83 5.08
CA GLU A 18 6.05 3.11 3.68
C GLU A 18 4.84 2.30 3.21
N LEU A 19 4.21 1.52 4.10
CA LEU A 19 2.98 0.77 3.85
C LEU A 19 1.99 0.99 4.99
N LYS A 20 0.74 1.34 4.66
CA LYS A 20 -0.39 1.42 5.58
C LYS A 20 -1.43 0.35 5.28
N ARG A 21 -1.70 -0.51 6.26
CA ARG A 21 -2.76 -1.51 6.16
C ARG A 21 -4.14 -0.91 6.46
N ILE A 22 -5.08 -1.19 5.57
CA ILE A 22 -6.50 -0.88 5.77
C ILE A 22 -7.18 -2.14 6.31
N GLN A 23 -7.71 -2.07 7.53
CA GLN A 23 -8.38 -3.21 8.20
C GLN A 23 -9.91 -3.18 8.04
N VAL A 24 -10.46 -2.06 7.59
CA VAL A 24 -11.89 -1.93 7.31
C VAL A 24 -12.22 -2.54 5.95
N PRO A 25 -13.45 -3.06 5.75
CA PRO A 25 -13.90 -3.51 4.44
C PRO A 25 -13.84 -2.36 3.42
N ILE A 26 -13.36 -2.65 2.22
CA ILE A 26 -13.31 -1.73 1.08
C ILE A 26 -14.00 -2.37 -0.12
N SER A 27 -14.78 -1.57 -0.84
CA SER A 27 -15.38 -1.97 -2.11
C SER A 27 -14.31 -2.12 -3.19
N PRO A 28 -14.30 -3.24 -3.94
CA PRO A 28 -13.44 -3.38 -5.12
C PRO A 28 -13.94 -2.53 -6.30
N ILE A 29 -15.17 -2.03 -6.25
CA ILE A 29 -15.76 -1.20 -7.29
C ILE A 29 -15.47 0.26 -6.93
N LEU A 30 -14.49 0.84 -7.63
CA LEU A 30 -14.07 2.25 -7.60
C LEU A 30 -13.45 2.77 -6.29
N GLU A 31 -13.84 2.27 -5.11
CA GLU A 31 -13.31 2.75 -3.83
C GLU A 31 -11.82 2.44 -3.67
N MET A 32 -11.39 1.19 -3.92
CA MET A 32 -9.97 0.81 -3.89
C MET A 32 -9.12 1.70 -4.82
N THR A 33 -9.63 2.03 -6.01
CA THR A 33 -8.91 2.87 -6.98
C THR A 33 -8.86 4.34 -6.59
N GLU A 34 -9.90 4.89 -5.95
CA GLU A 34 -9.86 6.26 -5.40
C GLU A 34 -8.80 6.38 -4.31
N ILE A 35 -8.74 5.39 -3.41
CA ILE A 35 -7.73 5.36 -2.35
C ILE A 35 -6.32 5.38 -2.98
N CYS A 36 -6.07 4.56 -3.99
CA CYS A 36 -4.79 4.56 -4.71
C CYS A 36 -4.48 5.91 -5.36
N ASP A 37 -5.43 6.51 -6.09
CA ASP A 37 -5.23 7.82 -6.75
C ASP A 37 -4.91 8.92 -5.73
N ARG A 38 -5.68 8.98 -4.64
CA ARG A 38 -5.46 9.95 -3.56
C ARG A 38 -4.11 9.78 -2.87
N THR A 39 -3.68 8.54 -2.64
CA THR A 39 -2.37 8.24 -2.05
C THR A 39 -1.24 8.69 -2.97
N LEU A 40 -1.34 8.40 -4.28
CA LEU A 40 -0.35 8.82 -5.27
C LEU A 40 -0.24 10.35 -5.37
N ARG A 41 -1.36 11.06 -5.41
CA ARG A 41 -1.37 12.54 -5.45
C ARG A 41 -0.73 13.19 -4.24
N LYS A 42 -0.78 12.51 -3.08
CA LYS A 42 -0.18 12.98 -1.83
C LYS A 42 1.27 12.54 -1.65
N ALA A 43 1.83 11.78 -2.60
CA ALA A 43 3.10 11.08 -2.45
C ALA A 43 3.15 10.30 -1.11
N GLY A 44 2.02 9.69 -0.75
CA GLY A 44 1.83 9.00 0.52
C GLY A 44 2.40 7.59 0.53
N PRO A 45 2.50 6.96 1.71
CA PRO A 45 2.88 5.55 1.83
C PRO A 45 1.86 4.66 1.11
N ALA A 46 2.34 3.52 0.62
CA ALA A 46 1.52 2.51 -0.05
C ALA A 46 0.36 2.00 0.82
#